data_AF-A0A7X3Y9J3-F1
#
_entry.id   AF-A0A7X3Y9J3-F1
#
_cell.length_a   1.000
_cell.length_b   1.000
_cell.length_c   1.000
_cell.angle_alpha   90.00
_cell.angle_beta   90.00
_cell.angle_gamma   90.00
#
_symmetry.space_group_name_H-M   'P 1'
#
loop_
_entity.id
_entity.type
_entity.pdbx_description
1 polymer ?
#
loop_
_entity_poly.entity_id
_entity_poly.type
_entity_poly.pdbx_seq_one_letter_code
_entity_poly.pdbx_strand_id
1 'polypeptide(L)'
;MASEPEGGPDLVESRRGRAVSTDLRSRAVAAVVQDGLSFRAAAQRFGVVDRSLRRWVRRFLERRHVWPDRRGGKASRIEPERERIFRILAAQPTLSGYGLRDALAAEGLSFNASTVHEFLNRHRLERDRLLARHRRRNRGKKA
;
A
#
# COMPACT_ATOMS: atom_id res chain seq x y z
N MET A 1 32.97 18.20 38.13
CA MET A 1 32.44 19.50 37.66
C MET A 1 32.58 19.49 36.15
N ALA A 2 31.62 19.01 35.37
CA ALA A 2 30.27 19.55 35.16
C ALA A 2 30.32 21.05 34.80
N SER A 3 30.25 21.34 33.49
CA SER A 3 29.48 22.42 32.88
C SER A 3 29.61 22.33 31.35
N GLU A 4 28.49 22.52 30.67
CA GLU A 4 28.14 22.07 29.32
C GLU A 4 28.83 22.84 28.17
N PRO A 5 28.53 22.47 26.91
CA PRO A 5 27.77 23.44 26.14
C PRO A 5 26.55 22.83 25.44
N GLU A 6 25.39 23.38 25.79
CA GLU A 6 24.52 24.13 24.85
C GLU A 6 24.28 23.51 23.46
N GLY A 7 23.02 23.12 23.23
CA GLY A 7 22.46 23.06 21.88
C GLY A 7 22.39 21.67 21.26
N GLY A 8 21.82 20.69 21.96
CA GLY A 8 21.26 19.52 21.27
C GLY A 8 20.28 20.03 20.21
N PRO A 9 20.36 19.59 18.93
CA PRO A 9 19.52 20.13 17.88
C PRO A 9 18.09 20.00 18.34
N ASP A 10 17.44 21.16 18.45
CA ASP A 10 16.00 21.32 18.62
C ASP A 10 15.34 20.17 17.87
N LEU A 11 14.83 19.20 18.64
CA LEU A 11 14.11 18.06 18.10
C LEU A 11 12.77 18.61 17.65
N VAL A 12 12.84 19.46 16.62
CA VAL A 12 11.76 20.20 15.98
C VAL A 12 10.59 19.27 16.03
N GLU A 13 9.63 19.66 16.88
CA GLU A 13 8.29 19.13 16.91
C GLU A 13 7.95 18.81 15.48
N SER A 14 7.96 17.52 15.15
CA SER A 14 7.80 17.07 13.78
C SER A 14 6.42 17.51 13.35
N ARG A 15 6.41 18.68 12.72
CA ARG A 15 5.38 19.36 11.97
C ARG A 15 4.17 18.45 11.84
N ARG A 16 3.26 18.53 12.82
CA ARG A 16 1.99 17.80 12.79
C ARG A 16 1.34 18.10 11.44
N GLY A 17 1.30 17.11 10.56
CA GLY A 17 0.49 17.17 9.34
C GLY A 17 1.21 17.12 7.99
N ARG A 18 2.55 17.11 7.89
CA ARG A 18 3.19 16.81 6.59
C ARG A 18 3.38 15.30 6.41
N ALA A 19 2.93 14.78 5.28
CA ALA A 19 3.16 13.40 4.89
C ALA A 19 4.66 13.13 4.87
N VAL A 20 5.13 12.29 5.79
CA VAL A 20 6.51 11.79 5.74
C VAL A 20 6.67 10.99 4.45
N SER A 21 7.68 11.32 3.65
CA SER A 21 7.95 10.63 2.39
C SER A 21 8.18 9.13 2.62
N THR A 22 7.62 8.31 1.74
CA THR A 22 7.74 6.84 1.79
C THR A 22 9.20 6.38 1.75
N ASP A 23 10.06 7.11 1.05
CA ASP A 23 11.50 6.84 0.97
C ASP A 23 12.17 6.99 2.34
N LEU A 24 11.95 8.12 3.02
CA LEU A 24 12.53 8.40 4.34
C LEU A 24 12.19 7.29 5.35
N ARG A 25 10.92 6.88 5.37
CA ARG A 25 10.46 5.80 6.23
C ARG A 25 11.13 4.47 5.92
N SER A 26 11.32 4.15 4.65
CA SER A 26 11.94 2.89 4.21
C SER A 26 13.40 2.84 4.61
N ARG A 27 14.14 3.92 4.39
CA ARG A 27 15.57 4.02 4.76
C ARG A 27 15.78 4.01 6.28
N ALA A 28 14.93 4.69 7.04
CA ALA A 28 15.00 4.67 8.50
C ALA A 28 14.69 3.29 9.10
N VAL A 29 13.71 2.56 8.55
CA VAL A 29 13.41 1.18 8.98
C VAL A 29 14.53 0.22 8.58
N ALA A 30 15.07 0.35 7.36
CA ALA A 30 16.20 -0.45 6.90
C ALA A 30 17.42 -0.28 7.80
N ALA A 31 17.73 0.94 8.22
CA ALA A 31 18.82 1.21 9.14
C ALA A 31 18.68 0.48 10.49
N VAL A 32 17.45 0.34 11.01
CA VAL A 32 17.23 -0.39 12.27
C VAL A 32 17.27 -1.90 12.06
N VAL A 33 16.64 -2.41 11.00
CA VAL A 33 16.43 -3.86 10.83
C VAL A 33 17.58 -4.56 10.09
N GLN A 34 18.21 -3.87 9.14
CA GLN A 34 19.31 -4.41 8.34
C GLN A 34 20.67 -4.00 8.91
N ASP A 35 20.85 -2.72 9.25
CA ASP A 35 22.13 -2.23 9.78
C ASP A 35 22.25 -2.39 11.31
N GLY A 36 21.19 -2.86 11.99
CA GLY A 36 21.21 -3.12 13.44
C GLY A 36 21.30 -1.86 14.32
N LEU A 37 21.04 -0.67 13.76
CA LEU A 37 21.11 0.58 14.51
C LEU A 37 20.03 0.64 15.60
N SER A 38 20.40 1.21 16.76
CA SER A 38 19.42 1.52 17.80
C SER A 38 18.40 2.54 17.30
N PHE A 39 17.17 2.46 17.79
CA PHE A 39 16.10 3.39 17.39
C PHE A 39 16.50 4.86 17.57
N ARG A 40 17.22 5.18 18.65
CA ARG A 40 17.70 6.53 18.95
C ARG A 40 18.79 7.00 17.98
N ALA A 41 19.67 6.10 17.52
CA ALA A 41 20.69 6.43 16.53
C ALA A 41 20.08 6.63 15.14
N ALA A 42 19.14 5.76 14.74
CA ALA A 42 18.43 5.91 13.47
C ALA A 42 17.50 7.15 13.47
N ALA A 43 16.83 7.45 14.58
CA ALA A 43 16.02 8.66 14.75
C ALA A 43 16.84 9.94 14.48
N GLN A 44 18.03 10.05 15.08
CA GLN A 44 18.93 11.18 14.88
C GLN A 44 19.45 11.24 13.43
N ARG A 45 19.85 10.11 12.86
CA ARG A 45 20.38 10.05 11.48
C ARG A 45 19.37 10.50 10.43
N PHE A 46 18.08 10.21 10.62
CA PHE A 46 17.03 10.51 9.65
C PHE A 46 16.14 11.71 10.04
N GLY A 47 16.44 12.38 11.16
CA GLY A 47 15.65 13.52 11.64
C GLY A 47 14.19 13.15 11.94
N VAL A 48 13.95 11.96 12.50
CA VAL A 48 12.62 11.45 12.83
C VAL A 48 12.48 11.17 14.32
N VAL A 49 11.28 11.38 14.88
CA VAL A 49 11.01 11.08 16.29
C VAL A 49 11.03 9.57 16.54
N ASP A 50 11.73 9.15 17.59
CA ASP A 50 11.91 7.74 18.01
C ASP A 50 10.59 6.95 18.07
N ARG A 51 9.53 7.56 18.65
CA ARG A 51 8.19 6.95 18.74
C ARG A 51 7.59 6.59 17.37
N SER A 52 7.80 7.45 16.36
CA SER A 52 7.33 7.20 14.99
C SER A 52 8.12 6.08 14.33
N LEU A 53 9.45 6.07 14.53
CA LEU A 53 10.32 5.03 14.00
C LEU A 53 9.99 3.65 14.57
N ARG A 54 9.76 3.55 15.89
CA ARG A 54 9.28 2.31 16.53
C ARG A 54 7.99 1.80 15.90
N ARG A 55 7.03 2.68 15.65
CA ARG A 55 5.76 2.33 15.00
C ARG A 55 5.98 1.81 13.57
N TRP A 56 6.94 2.39 12.84
CA TRP A 56 7.27 1.96 11.49
C TRP A 56 7.95 0.60 11.46
N VAL A 57 8.93 0.37 12.32
CA VAL A 57 9.66 -0.90 12.46
C VAL A 57 8.74 -2.01 12.92
N ARG A 58 7.89 -1.78 13.93
CA ARG A 58 6.90 -2.77 14.38
C ARG A 58 5.98 -3.20 13.23
N ARG A 59 5.45 -2.23 12.47
CA ARG A 59 4.61 -2.52 11.30
C ARG A 59 5.36 -3.27 10.19
N PHE A 60 6.66 -2.97 10.01
CA PHE A 60 7.52 -3.67 9.08
C PHE A 60 7.73 -5.13 9.48
N LEU A 61 8.00 -5.41 10.75
CA LEU A 61 8.18 -6.76 11.27
C LEU A 61 6.89 -7.59 11.23
N GLU A 62 5.74 -6.98 11.56
CA GLU A 62 4.42 -7.64 11.53
C GLU A 62 3.97 -8.00 10.11
N ARG A 63 4.33 -7.21 9.09
CA ARG A 63 3.82 -7.36 7.72
C ARG A 63 4.87 -7.72 6.67
N ARG A 64 6.13 -7.90 7.09
CA ARG A 64 7.31 -8.08 6.23
C ARG A 64 7.44 -7.02 5.12
N HIS A 65 6.82 -5.83 5.27
CA HIS A 65 6.81 -4.82 4.21
C HIS A 65 6.95 -3.35 4.66
N VAL A 66 7.92 -2.67 4.01
CA VAL A 66 8.14 -1.20 3.79
C VAL A 66 6.95 -0.24 3.78
N TRP A 67 5.81 -0.72 3.29
CA TRP A 67 4.86 0.19 2.70
C TRP A 67 3.99 0.83 3.76
N PRO A 68 3.56 2.10 3.56
CA PRO A 68 2.36 2.53 4.19
C PRO A 68 1.25 1.61 3.67
N ASP A 69 0.79 0.65 4.48
CA ASP A 69 -0.60 0.25 4.34
C ASP A 69 -1.35 1.57 4.45
N ARG A 70 -2.06 1.94 3.38
CA ARG A 70 -3.01 3.04 3.42
C ARG A 70 -3.75 2.92 4.74
N ARG A 71 -3.77 4.03 5.48
CA ARG A 71 -4.51 4.18 6.74
C ARG A 71 -5.79 3.36 6.60
N GLY A 72 -6.06 2.47 7.56
CA GLY A 72 -7.26 1.65 7.58
C GLY A 72 -8.48 2.53 7.33
N GLY A 73 -8.87 2.61 6.07
CA GLY A 73 -10.21 2.99 5.67
C GLY A 73 -11.04 1.74 5.86
N LYS A 74 -12.29 1.91 6.28
CA LYS A 74 -13.30 0.84 6.23
C LYS A 74 -13.11 0.03 4.93
N ALA A 75 -13.25 -1.29 5.01
CA ALA A 75 -13.27 -2.14 3.83
C ALA A 75 -14.14 -1.46 2.77
N SER A 76 -13.55 -1.18 1.59
CA SER A 76 -14.23 -0.39 0.56
C SER A 76 -15.55 -1.08 0.24
N ARG A 77 -16.64 -0.33 -0.01
CA ARG A 77 -17.97 -0.89 -0.32
C ARG A 77 -17.95 -1.86 -1.52
N ILE A 78 -16.90 -1.81 -2.33
CA ILE A 78 -16.64 -2.71 -3.46
C ILE A 78 -16.06 -4.08 -3.06
N GLU A 79 -15.49 -4.21 -1.86
CA GLU A 79 -14.80 -5.44 -1.42
C GLU A 79 -15.74 -6.64 -1.25
N PRO A 80 -16.97 -6.50 -0.71
CA PRO A 80 -17.94 -7.59 -0.69
C PRO A 80 -18.35 -8.06 -2.10
N GLU A 81 -18.29 -7.18 -3.09
CA GLU A 81 -18.66 -7.46 -4.48
C GLU A 81 -17.54 -8.14 -5.28
N ARG A 82 -16.45 -8.55 -4.62
CA ARG A 82 -15.27 -9.15 -5.26
C ARG A 82 -15.65 -10.27 -6.22
N GLU A 83 -16.44 -11.24 -5.78
CA GLU A 83 -16.79 -12.39 -6.61
C GLU A 83 -17.57 -12.00 -7.87
N ARG A 84 -18.46 -11.01 -7.78
CA ARG A 84 -19.21 -10.51 -8.93
C ARG A 84 -18.30 -9.78 -9.91
N ILE A 85 -17.40 -8.93 -9.41
CA ILE A 85 -16.41 -8.22 -10.25
C ILE A 85 -15.53 -9.21 -11.01
N PHE A 86 -15.05 -10.25 -10.33
CA PHE A 86 -14.22 -11.29 -10.96
C PHE A 86 -15.01 -12.16 -11.94
N ARG A 87 -16.32 -12.37 -11.73
CA ARG A 87 -17.20 -13.04 -12.68
C ARG A 87 -17.36 -12.24 -13.98
N ILE A 88 -17.59 -10.93 -13.88
CA ILE A 88 -17.68 -10.03 -15.04
C ILE A 88 -16.35 -10.03 -15.82
N LEU A 89 -15.23 -9.92 -15.12
CA LEU A 89 -13.90 -10.00 -15.73
C LEU A 89 -13.60 -11.38 -16.35
N ALA A 90 -14.13 -12.46 -15.80
CA ALA A 90 -13.98 -13.80 -16.37
C ALA A 90 -14.78 -13.95 -17.67
N ALA A 91 -15.97 -13.35 -17.74
CA ALA A 91 -16.81 -13.33 -18.93
C ALA A 91 -16.22 -12.41 -20.02
N GLN A 92 -15.68 -11.25 -19.63
CA GLN A 92 -15.15 -10.24 -20.53
C GLN A 92 -13.76 -9.73 -20.07
N PRO A 93 -12.71 -10.53 -20.30
CA PRO A 93 -11.36 -10.25 -19.77
C PRO A 93 -10.64 -9.08 -20.46
N THR A 94 -11.18 -8.58 -21.57
CA THR A 94 -10.68 -7.43 -22.32
C THR A 94 -11.30 -6.11 -21.87
N LEU A 95 -12.21 -6.13 -20.88
CA LEU A 95 -12.84 -4.91 -20.37
C LEU A 95 -11.79 -3.95 -19.81
N SER A 96 -11.88 -2.69 -20.25
CA SER A 96 -11.16 -1.59 -19.63
C SER A 96 -11.72 -1.31 -18.23
N GLY A 97 -10.96 -0.60 -17.38
CA GLY A 97 -11.45 -0.21 -16.06
C GLY A 97 -12.74 0.62 -16.10
N TYR A 98 -12.94 1.41 -17.16
CA TYR A 98 -14.18 2.15 -17.40
C TYR A 98 -15.33 1.22 -17.85
N GLY A 99 -15.05 0.25 -18.73
CA GLY A 99 -16.04 -0.75 -19.13
C GLY A 99 -16.49 -1.64 -17.96
N LEU A 100 -15.57 -1.98 -17.05
CA LEU A 100 -15.91 -2.71 -15.83
C LEU A 100 -16.79 -1.87 -14.89
N ARG A 101 -16.52 -0.56 -14.77
CA ARG A 101 -17.40 0.35 -14.01
C ARG A 101 -18.81 0.38 -14.59
N ASP A 102 -18.93 0.49 -15.91
CA ASP A 102 -20.22 0.54 -16.60
C ASP A 102 -21.00 -0.77 -16.43
N ALA A 103 -20.32 -1.91 -16.57
CA ALA A 103 -20.90 -3.22 -16.31
C ALA A 103 -21.39 -3.38 -14.86
N LEU A 104 -20.65 -2.85 -13.88
CA LEU A 104 -21.09 -2.85 -12.48
C LEU A 104 -22.32 -1.94 -12.29
N ALA A 105 -22.35 -0.79 -12.95
CA ALA A 105 -23.50 0.12 -12.90
C ALA A 105 -24.76 -0.51 -13.51
N ALA A 106 -24.63 -1.28 -14.59
CA ALA A 106 -25.72 -2.05 -15.20
C ALA A 106 -26.29 -3.13 -14.25
N GLU A 107 -25.47 -3.67 -13.34
CA GLU A 107 -25.90 -4.59 -12.27
C GLU A 107 -26.41 -3.86 -11.00
N GLY A 108 -26.54 -2.53 -11.04
CA GLY A 108 -27.02 -1.72 -9.90
C GLY A 108 -25.93 -1.34 -8.88
N LEU A 109 -24.66 -1.63 -9.17
CA LEU A 109 -23.52 -1.34 -8.31
C LEU A 109 -22.73 -0.12 -8.81
N SER A 110 -23.11 1.06 -8.34
CA SER A 110 -22.45 2.31 -8.74
C SER A 110 -21.17 2.57 -7.92
N PHE A 111 -20.02 2.52 -8.59
CA PHE A 111 -18.72 2.90 -8.03
C PHE A 111 -18.02 3.96 -8.90
N ASN A 112 -17.12 4.73 -8.29
CA ASN A 112 -16.25 5.64 -9.05
C ASN A 112 -15.14 4.84 -9.77
N ALA A 113 -14.67 5.34 -10.91
CA ALA A 113 -13.60 4.73 -11.70
C ALA A 113 -12.31 4.55 -10.87
N SER A 114 -11.97 5.52 -10.01
CA SER A 114 -10.83 5.43 -9.09
C SER A 114 -10.99 4.27 -8.10
N THR A 115 -12.19 4.05 -7.56
CA THR A 115 -12.47 2.95 -6.62
C THR A 115 -12.32 1.59 -7.29
N VAL A 116 -12.83 1.45 -8.51
CA VAL A 116 -12.66 0.23 -9.34
C VAL A 116 -11.18 0.01 -9.65
N HIS A 117 -10.45 1.06 -10.05
CA HIS A 117 -9.02 0.98 -10.33
C HIS A 117 -8.20 0.56 -9.11
N GLU A 118 -8.46 1.15 -7.94
CA GLU A 118 -7.80 0.79 -6.69
C GLU A 118 -8.11 -0.65 -6.25
N PHE A 119 -9.34 -1.11 -6.44
CA PHE A 119 -9.73 -2.50 -6.21
C PHE A 119 -8.95 -3.45 -7.13
N LEU A 120 -8.90 -3.17 -8.44
CA LEU A 120 -8.15 -3.98 -9.40
C LEU A 120 -6.64 -4.00 -9.09
N ASN A 121 -6.09 -2.86 -8.68
CA ASN A 121 -4.68 -2.77 -8.31
C ASN A 121 -4.39 -3.59 -7.03
N ARG A 122 -5.30 -3.59 -6.06
CA ARG A 122 -5.22 -4.42 -4.84
C ARG A 122 -5.26 -5.91 -5.18
N HIS A 123 -6.14 -6.31 -6.10
CA HIS A 123 -6.32 -7.70 -6.51
C HIS A 123 -5.55 -8.08 -7.79
N ARG A 124 -4.46 -7.37 -8.09
CA ARG A 124 -3.71 -7.52 -9.34
C ARG A 124 -3.26 -8.97 -9.59
N LEU A 125 -2.74 -9.66 -8.57
CA LEU A 125 -2.26 -11.04 -8.72
C LEU A 125 -3.38 -12.00 -9.13
N GLU A 126 -4.56 -11.83 -8.55
CA GLU A 126 -5.73 -12.65 -8.86
C GLU A 126 -6.26 -12.38 -10.26
N ARG A 127 -6.35 -11.10 -10.62
CA ARG A 127 -6.68 -10.66 -11.99
C ARG A 127 -5.70 -11.25 -13.00
N ASP A 128 -4.40 -11.13 -12.75
CA ASP A 128 -3.38 -11.60 -13.68
C ASP A 128 -3.43 -13.13 -13.84
N ARG A 129 -3.72 -13.89 -12.76
CA ARG A 129 -3.97 -15.34 -12.82
C ARG A 129 -5.22 -15.68 -13.64
N LEU A 130 -6.32 -14.95 -13.43
CA LEU A 130 -7.56 -15.13 -14.20
C LEU A 130 -7.32 -14.90 -15.70
N LEU A 131 -6.66 -13.79 -16.05
CA LEU A 131 -6.33 -13.44 -17.43
C LEU A 131 -5.38 -14.48 -18.06
N ALA A 132 -4.39 -14.97 -17.29
CA ALA A 132 -3.50 -16.03 -17.76
C ALA A 132 -4.25 -17.33 -18.06
N ARG A 133 -5.23 -17.72 -17.22
CA ARG A 133 -6.10 -18.89 -17.47
C ARG A 133 -6.93 -18.69 -18.75
N HIS A 134 -7.51 -17.51 -18.94
CA HIS A 134 -8.26 -17.21 -20.15
C HIS A 134 -7.38 -17.31 -21.41
N ARG A 135 -6.18 -16.74 -21.38
CA ARG A 135 -5.22 -16.82 -22.51
C ARG A 135 -4.84 -18.26 -22.85
N ARG A 136 -4.59 -19.12 -21.84
CA ARG A 136 -4.31 -20.54 -22.06
C ARG A 136 -5.49 -21.26 -22.71
N ARG A 137 -6.71 -21.02 -22.22
CA ARG A 137 -7.94 -21.62 -22.79
C ARG A 137 -8.16 -21.21 -24.24
N ASN A 138 -7.92 -19.95 -24.58
CA ASN A 138 -8.12 -19.46 -25.95
C ASN A 138 -7.03 -19.94 -26.92
N ARG A 139 -5.82 -20.26 -26.43
CA ARG A 139 -4.72 -20.82 -27.23
C ARG A 139 -5.03 -22.24 -27.74
N GLY A 140 -5.81 -23.03 -27.01
CA GLY A 140 -6.23 -24.37 -27.41
C GLY A 140 -7.44 -24.44 -28.35
N LYS A 141 -8.10 -23.30 -28.63
CA LYS A 141 -9.25 -23.20 -29.55
C LYS A 141 -8.88 -22.71 -30.95
N LYS A 142 -7.59 -22.44 -31.19
CA LYS A 142 -7.01 -21.98 -32.46
C LYS A 142 -6.15 -23.06 -33.15
N ALA A 143 -6.27 -24.32 -32.72
CA ALA A 143 -5.64 -25.47 -33.36
C ALA A 143 -6.73 -26.34 -33.99
#